data_AF-A0A2A2WIA9-F1
#
_entry.id   AF-A0A2A2WIA9-F1
#
_cell.length_a   1.000
_cell.length_b   1.000
_cell.length_c   1.000
_cell.angle_alpha   90.00
_cell.angle_beta   90.00
_cell.angle_gamma   90.00
#
_symmetry.space_group_name_H-M   'P 1'
#
loop_
_entity.id
_entity.type
_entity.pdbx_description
1 polymer ?
#
loop_
_entity_poly.entity_id
_entity_poly.type
_entity_poly.pdbx_seq_one_letter_code
_entity_poly.pdbx_strand_id
1 'polypeptide(L)'
;MICVLACLIVVGSLIGLIAQDALAARRETRIRLQMHQTQRLLDAGILRAAMQSKRNRDYGGETWQPRLSFAGRDAAATVTISIDDDQTTVTAKLGTAPHITSQSYVYSSSEVQ
;
A
#
# COMPACT_ATOMS: atom_id res chain seq x y z
N MET A 1 3.24 -54.09 -4.84
CA MET A 1 2.12 -53.23 -4.38
C MET A 1 2.59 -52.15 -3.40
N ILE A 2 3.38 -52.48 -2.37
CA ILE A 2 3.90 -51.51 -1.37
C ILE A 2 4.76 -50.39 -2.01
N CYS A 3 5.59 -50.72 -3.00
CA CYS A 3 6.42 -49.72 -3.70
C CYS A 3 5.58 -48.67 -4.45
N VAL A 4 4.42 -49.06 -4.98
CA VAL A 4 3.52 -48.15 -5.71
C VAL A 4 2.85 -47.18 -4.73
N LEU A 5 2.42 -47.69 -3.57
CA LEU A 5 1.89 -46.86 -2.47
C LEU A 5 2.93 -45.85 -1.96
N ALA A 6 4.19 -46.27 -1.79
CA ALA A 6 5.26 -45.37 -1.39
C ALA A 6 5.49 -44.26 -2.42
N CYS A 7 5.51 -44.60 -3.72
CA CYS A 7 5.64 -43.58 -4.79
C CYS A 7 4.48 -42.59 -4.79
N LEU A 8 3.24 -43.05 -4.58
CA LEU A 8 2.07 -42.17 -4.53
C LEU A 8 2.13 -41.20 -3.33
N ILE A 9 2.62 -41.67 -2.18
CA ILE A 9 2.80 -40.82 -0.99
C ILE A 9 3.85 -39.74 -1.26
N VAL A 10 4.97 -40.10 -1.86
CA VAL A 10 6.06 -39.15 -2.19
C VAL A 10 5.61 -38.11 -3.22
N VAL A 11 4.85 -38.52 -4.24
CA VAL A 11 4.32 -37.58 -5.25
C VAL A 11 3.24 -36.69 -4.64
N GLY A 12 2.36 -37.25 -3.81
CA GLY A 12 1.31 -36.50 -3.13
C GLY A 12 1.86 -35.43 -2.18
N SER A 13 2.91 -35.75 -1.41
CA SER A 13 3.56 -34.78 -0.52
C SER A 13 4.25 -33.67 -1.31
N LEU A 14 4.89 -33.98 -2.44
CA LEU A 14 5.51 -32.97 -3.31
C LEU A 14 4.48 -31.99 -3.90
N ILE A 15 3.35 -32.51 -4.38
CA ILE A 15 2.25 -31.67 -4.90
C ILE A 15 1.67 -30.78 -3.80
N GLY A 16 1.51 -31.32 -2.59
CA GLY A 16 1.04 -30.56 -1.43
C GLY A 16 1.93 -29.37 -1.08
N LEU A 17 3.25 -29.58 -1.07
CA LEU A 17 4.23 -28.53 -0.80
C LEU A 17 4.18 -27.43 -1.87
N ILE A 18 4.14 -27.80 -3.15
CA ILE A 18 4.08 -26.83 -4.26
C ILE A 18 2.79 -26.00 -4.19
N ALA A 19 1.65 -26.63 -3.86
CA ALA A 19 0.38 -25.93 -3.71
C ALA A 19 0.42 -24.93 -2.53
N GLN A 20 1.03 -25.32 -1.42
CA GLN A 20 1.20 -24.45 -0.25
C GLN A 20 2.10 -23.25 -0.58
N ASP A 21 3.23 -23.48 -1.24
CA ASP A 21 4.15 -22.42 -1.66
C ASP A 21 3.51 -21.48 -2.68
N ALA A 22 2.75 -22.00 -3.64
CA ALA A 22 2.02 -21.17 -4.61
C ALA A 22 0.96 -20.29 -3.94
N LEU A 23 0.29 -20.78 -2.90
CA LEU A 23 -0.67 -20.00 -2.11
C LEU A 23 0.04 -18.94 -1.26
N ALA A 24 1.18 -19.27 -0.66
CA ALA A 24 2.00 -18.31 0.09
C ALA A 24 2.53 -17.20 -0.82
N ALA A 25 3.12 -17.56 -1.97
CA ALA A 25 3.64 -16.60 -2.94
C ALA A 25 2.55 -15.66 -3.48
N ARG A 26 1.33 -16.17 -3.71
CA ARG A 26 0.17 -15.33 -4.10
C ARG A 26 -0.22 -14.34 -3.02
N ARG A 27 -0.17 -14.74 -1.75
CA ARG A 27 -0.44 -13.82 -0.62
C ARG A 27 0.62 -12.74 -0.53
N GLU A 28 1.89 -13.10 -0.62
CA GLU A 28 3.00 -12.13 -0.63
C GLU A 28 2.89 -11.14 -1.79
N THR A 29 2.55 -11.63 -2.98
CA THR A 29 2.41 -10.79 -4.18
C THR A 29 1.29 -9.76 -4.00
N ARG A 30 0.17 -10.15 -3.39
CA ARG A 30 -0.94 -9.23 -3.10
C ARG A 30 -0.55 -8.16 -2.09
N ILE A 31 0.17 -8.53 -1.03
CA ILE A 31 0.64 -7.57 -0.02
C ILE A 31 1.63 -6.58 -0.64
N ARG A 32 2.60 -7.06 -1.44
CA ARG A 32 3.56 -6.18 -2.14
C ARG A 32 2.85 -5.21 -3.09
N LEU A 33 1.86 -5.69 -3.85
CA LEU A 33 1.09 -4.83 -4.74
C LEU A 33 0.35 -3.73 -3.97
N GLN A 34 -0.30 -4.09 -2.86
CA GLN A 34 -0.98 -3.13 -1.99
C GLN A 34 -0.03 -2.09 -1.40
N MET A 35 1.14 -2.51 -0.93
CA MET A 35 2.18 -1.58 -0.44
C MET A 35 2.64 -0.61 -1.53
N HIS A 36 2.95 -1.09 -2.73
CA HIS A 36 3.36 -0.20 -3.82
C HIS A 36 2.27 0.76 -4.25
N GLN A 37 1.00 0.35 -4.21
CA GLN A 37 -0.13 1.24 -4.48
C GLN A 37 -0.25 2.33 -3.42
N THR A 38 -0.11 1.97 -2.13
CA THR A 38 -0.11 2.94 -1.03
C THR A 38 1.06 3.92 -1.14
N GLN A 39 2.25 3.43 -1.50
CA GLN A 39 3.43 4.28 -1.68
C GLN A 39 3.21 5.31 -2.80
N ARG A 40 2.67 4.89 -3.95
CA ARG A 40 2.34 5.82 -5.03
C ARG A 40 1.27 6.84 -4.63
N LEU A 41 0.30 6.41 -3.81
CA LEU A 41 -0.72 7.31 -3.27
C LEU A 41 -0.11 8.35 -2.33
N LEU A 42 0.86 7.94 -1.52
CA LEU A 42 1.61 8.81 -0.62
C LEU A 42 2.46 9.81 -1.42
N ASP A 43 3.18 9.37 -2.45
CA ASP A 43 3.95 10.25 -3.34
C ASP A 43 3.05 11.30 -4.01
N ALA A 44 1.86 10.89 -4.47
CA ALA A 44 0.86 11.81 -5.03
C ALA A 44 0.37 12.82 -3.98
N GLY A 45 0.20 12.39 -2.73
CA GLY A 45 -0.13 13.24 -1.59
C GLY A 45 0.94 14.28 -1.28
N ILE A 46 2.22 13.88 -1.27
CA ILE A 46 3.36 14.77 -1.06
C ILE A 46 3.46 15.79 -2.19
N LEU A 47 3.36 15.35 -3.45
CA LEU A 47 3.41 16.26 -4.61
C LEU A 47 2.29 17.29 -4.54
N ARG A 48 1.09 16.86 -4.14
CA ARG A 48 -0.07 17.74 -3.95
C ARG A 48 0.16 18.75 -2.84
N ALA A 49 0.65 18.32 -1.67
CA ALA A 49 0.99 19.20 -0.56
C ALA A 49 2.04 20.25 -0.98
N ALA A 50 3.09 19.84 -1.70
CA ALA A 50 4.12 20.73 -2.23
C ALA A 50 3.56 21.75 -3.24
N MET A 51 2.72 21.32 -4.18
CA MET A 51 2.06 22.23 -5.12
C MET A 51 1.13 23.22 -4.40
N GLN A 52 0.39 22.75 -3.41
CA GLN A 52 -0.58 23.57 -2.69
C GLN A 52 0.10 24.58 -1.76
N SER A 53 1.20 24.18 -1.10
CA SER A 53 2.06 25.07 -0.32
C SER A 53 2.71 26.16 -1.19
N LYS A 54 3.19 25.82 -2.40
CA LYS A 54 3.70 26.83 -3.35
C LYS A 54 2.62 27.79 -3.84
N ARG A 55 1.38 27.32 -3.99
CA ARG A 55 0.26 28.12 -4.51
C ARG A 55 -0.40 28.98 -3.43
N ASN A 56 -0.43 28.51 -2.19
CA ASN A 56 -1.01 29.22 -1.06
C ASN A 56 -0.08 29.13 0.15
N ARG A 57 0.47 30.26 0.57
CA ARG A 57 1.42 30.35 1.68
C ARG A 57 0.78 30.09 3.05
N ASP A 58 -0.56 30.20 3.13
CA ASP A 58 -1.34 29.99 4.37
C ASP A 58 -2.08 28.65 4.36
N TYR A 59 -1.51 27.66 3.66
CA TYR A 59 -2.10 26.33 3.56
C TYR A 59 -1.84 25.53 4.85
N GLY A 60 -2.90 25.27 5.62
CA GLY A 60 -2.84 24.53 6.90
C GLY A 60 -3.09 23.02 6.80
N GLY A 61 -3.18 22.47 5.58
CA GLY A 61 -3.48 21.05 5.33
C GLY A 61 -4.83 20.79 4.67
N GLU A 62 -5.04 19.56 4.18
CA GLU A 62 -6.30 19.13 3.57
C GLU A 62 -6.49 17.61 3.70
N THR A 63 -7.74 17.15 3.63
CA THR A 63 -8.03 15.73 3.40
C THR A 63 -8.49 15.53 1.96
N TRP A 64 -7.69 14.80 1.19
CA TRP A 64 -7.96 14.44 -0.18
C TRP A 64 -8.42 12.99 -0.29
N GLN A 65 -9.56 12.75 -0.94
CA GLN A 65 -10.14 11.41 -1.11
C GLN A 65 -10.24 11.06 -2.61
N PRO A 66 -9.16 10.55 -3.23
CA PRO A 66 -9.22 10.13 -4.61
C PRO A 66 -10.12 8.90 -4.79
N ARG A 67 -11.00 8.92 -5.79
CA ARG A 67 -11.70 7.72 -6.25
C ARG A 67 -10.74 6.87 -7.07
N LEU A 68 -10.31 5.74 -6.52
CA LEU A 68 -9.49 4.76 -7.22
C LEU A 68 -10.35 3.54 -7.55
N SER A 69 -10.19 2.99 -8.75
CA SER A 69 -10.81 1.73 -9.15
C SER A 69 -9.71 0.74 -9.54
N PHE A 70 -9.62 -0.38 -8.84
CA PHE A 70 -8.66 -1.44 -9.13
C PHE A 70 -9.40 -2.69 -9.58
N ALA A 71 -9.09 -3.17 -10.78
CA ALA A 71 -9.69 -4.39 -11.35
C ALA A 71 -11.23 -4.42 -11.27
N GLY A 72 -11.87 -3.27 -11.50
CA GLY A 72 -13.34 -3.13 -11.48
C GLY A 72 -13.96 -3.03 -10.08
N ARG A 73 -13.16 -2.88 -9.03
CA ARG A 73 -13.63 -2.57 -7.67
C ARG A 73 -13.17 -1.20 -7.24
N ASP A 74 -14.11 -0.43 -6.72
CA ASP A 74 -13.79 0.85 -6.09
C ASP A 74 -12.99 0.60 -4.81
N ALA A 75 -11.86 1.28 -4.71
CA ALA A 75 -11.05 1.33 -3.51
C ALA A 75 -11.11 2.74 -2.94
N ALA A 76 -11.62 2.83 -1.71
CA ALA A 76 -11.54 4.05 -0.94
C ALA A 76 -10.06 4.37 -0.67
N ALA A 77 -9.65 5.59 -1.00
CA ALA A 77 -8.32 6.10 -0.70
C ALA A 77 -8.49 7.44 0.00
N THR A 78 -7.76 7.63 1.10
CA THR A 78 -7.79 8.86 1.89
C THR A 78 -6.36 9.30 2.14
N VAL A 79 -6.03 10.50 1.71
CA VAL A 79 -4.78 11.17 1.97
C VAL A 79 -5.08 12.35 2.88
N THR A 80 -4.52 12.35 4.08
CA THR A 80 -4.63 13.45 5.04
C THR A 80 -3.30 14.17 5.11
N ILE A 81 -3.30 15.44 4.78
CA ILE A 81 -2.15 16.34 4.85
C ILE A 81 -2.41 17.28 6.03
N SER A 82 -1.52 17.27 7.02
CA SER A 82 -1.56 18.16 8.18
C SER A 82 -0.23 18.90 8.26
N ILE A 83 -0.27 20.21 8.46
CA ILE A 83 0.93 21.04 8.63
C ILE A 83 0.90 21.57 10.05
N ASP A 84 1.89 21.20 10.84
CA ASP A 84 2.01 21.57 12.25
C ASP A 84 3.46 21.98 12.54
N ASP A 85 3.67 23.17 13.11
CA ASP A 85 4.99 23.74 13.48
C ASP A 85 6.14 23.45 12.48
N ASP A 86 5.95 23.80 11.20
CA ASP A 86 6.92 23.65 10.09
C ASP A 86 7.22 22.19 9.65
N GLN A 87 6.46 21.22 10.17
CA GLN A 87 6.45 19.84 9.71
C GLN A 87 5.17 19.53 8.94
N THR A 88 5.33 18.97 7.73
CA THR A 88 4.20 18.48 6.94
C THR A 88 4.08 16.97 7.12
N THR A 89 3.00 16.54 7.76
CA THR A 89 2.64 15.13 7.90
C THR A 89 1.66 14.75 6.81
N VAL A 90 2.07 13.84 5.92
CA VAL A 90 1.22 13.25 4.90
C VAL A 90 0.92 11.81 5.26
N THR A 91 -0.34 11.51 5.53
CA THR A 91 -0.82 10.16 5.83
C THR A 91 -1.67 9.67 4.68
N ALA A 92 -1.22 8.62 4.00
CA ALA A 92 -1.99 7.96 2.95
C ALA A 92 -2.55 6.63 3.45
N LYS A 93 -3.86 6.43 3.25
CA LYS A 93 -4.59 5.21 3.59
C LYS A 93 -5.27 4.68 2.35
N LEU A 94 -5.07 3.40 2.05
CA LEU A 94 -5.62 2.73 0.87
C LEU A 94 -6.47 1.51 1.26
N GLY A 95 -7.71 1.45 0.77
CA GLY A 95 -8.61 0.31 0.91
C GLY A 95 -9.40 0.22 2.22
N THR A 96 -10.11 -0.89 2.39
CA THR A 96 -11.04 -1.16 3.51
C THR A 96 -10.37 -1.70 4.77
N ALA A 97 -9.08 -2.07 4.69
CA ALA A 97 -8.28 -2.61 5.80
C ALA A 97 -7.15 -1.63 6.20
N PRO A 98 -7.48 -0.50 6.86
CA PRO A 98 -6.55 0.60 7.12
C PRO A 98 -5.36 0.23 8.02
N HIS A 99 -5.38 -0.94 8.67
CA HIS A 99 -4.31 -1.41 9.56
C HIS A 99 -3.11 -2.02 8.82
N ILE A 100 -3.27 -2.38 7.53
CA ILE A 100 -2.23 -3.05 6.73
C ILE A 100 -1.68 -2.12 5.62
N THR A 101 -2.48 -1.16 5.18
CA THR A 101 -2.19 -0.24 4.06
C THR A 101 -2.27 1.23 4.47
N SER A 102 -1.75 1.55 5.67
CA SER A 102 -1.52 2.92 6.11
C SER A 102 -0.02 3.20 6.08
N GLN A 103 0.38 4.22 5.34
CA GLN A 103 1.74 4.74 5.35
C GLN A 103 1.69 6.23 5.69
N SER A 104 2.46 6.64 6.68
CA SER A 104 2.63 8.04 7.06
C SER A 104 4.06 8.45 6.76
N TYR A 105 4.21 9.60 6.11
CA TYR A 105 5.50 10.21 5.86
C TYR A 105 5.45 11.64 6.39
N VAL A 106 6.44 11.96 7.21
CA VAL A 106 6.62 13.30 7.79
C VAL A 106 7.83 13.89 7.09
N TYR A 107 7.67 15.06 6.49
CA TYR A 107 8.78 15.80 5.90
C TYR A 107 8.80 17.24 6.43
N SER A 108 10.00 17.76 6.70
CA SER A 108 10.19 19.16 7.08
C SER A 108 10.22 20.01 5.81
N SER A 109 9.59 21.19 5.87
CA SER A 109 9.54 22.15 4.75
C SER A 109 10.93 22.61 4.27
N SER A 110 11.97 22.42 5.09
CA SER A 110 13.37 22.77 4.81
C SER A 110 14.11 21.81 3.85
N GLU A 111 13.56 20.62 3.57
CA GLU A 111 14.23 19.60 2.74
C GLU A 111 13.85 19.67 1.24
N VAL A 112 12.84 20.49 0.88
CA VAL A 112 12.25 20.54 -0.47
C VAL A 112 12.69 21.78 -1.27
N GLN A 113 13.76 22.45 -0.83
CA GLN A 113 14.26 23.68 -1.46
C GLN A 113 15.14 23.42 -2.69
#